data_AF-A0A2V9FGX8-F1
#
_entry.id   AF-A0A2V9FGX8-F1
#
_cell.length_a   1.000
_cell.length_b   1.000
_cell.length_c   1.000
_cell.angle_alpha   90.00
_cell.angle_beta   90.00
_cell.angle_gamma   90.00
#
_symmetry.space_group_name_H-M   'P 1'
#
loop_
_entity.id
_entity.type
_entity.pdbx_description
1 polymer ?
#
loop_
_entity_poly.entity_id
_entity_poly.type
_entity_poly.pdbx_seq_one_letter_code
_entity_poly.pdbx_strand_id
1 'polypeptide(L)'
;DDKKSPITYGYDDKLYVYFRQGPVITVGGNFGGPEAEESAGSPSRSSGRGTASDPDIIQGRPYEPPEKPVKRSPHEQELYVPEDLPDFVRFAIPPKDQQPRVVLRFAAEKDLLLSGMITGGNEIAEKPAVVDVPHGRGHVVLFANNPMWRGETMGSYFLVFNAMLNFDHLDVGTAAVKSK
;
A
#
# COMPACT_ATOMS: atom_id res chain seq x y z
N ASP A 1 10.98 3.30 0.78
CA ASP A 1 10.32 2.71 -0.41
C ASP A 1 10.98 3.28 -1.66
N ASP A 2 10.31 3.56 -2.78
CA ASP A 2 10.97 3.65 -4.09
C ASP A 2 11.98 4.81 -4.25
N LYS A 3 13.23 4.53 -3.87
CA LYS A 3 14.39 5.44 -3.94
C LYS A 3 14.78 5.86 -5.35
N LYS A 4 14.25 5.20 -6.39
CA LYS A 4 14.57 5.57 -7.78
C LYS A 4 13.72 6.74 -8.25
N SER A 5 12.63 7.07 -7.54
CA SER A 5 11.77 8.19 -7.88
C SER A 5 12.54 9.51 -7.73
N PRO A 6 12.51 10.40 -8.73
CA PRO A 6 13.11 11.73 -8.60
C PRO A 6 12.57 12.55 -7.42
N ILE A 7 11.33 12.28 -6.99
CA ILE A 7 10.72 12.92 -5.81
C ILE A 7 11.57 12.68 -4.55
N THR A 8 12.27 11.55 -4.47
CA THR A 8 13.11 11.16 -3.33
C THR A 8 14.59 11.57 -3.45
N TYR A 9 14.98 12.30 -4.49
CA TYR A 9 16.39 12.69 -4.66
C TYR A 9 16.88 13.56 -3.49
N GLY A 10 18.04 13.18 -2.96
CA GLY A 10 18.67 13.84 -1.81
C GLY A 10 18.18 13.36 -0.44
N TYR A 11 17.20 12.46 -0.37
CA TYR A 11 16.82 11.80 0.88
C TYR A 11 17.62 10.52 1.12
N ASP A 12 17.78 10.21 2.40
CA ASP A 12 18.23 8.89 2.87
C ASP A 12 17.03 7.95 3.01
N ASP A 13 17.23 6.80 3.63
CA ASP A 13 16.24 5.74 3.82
C ASP A 13 15.04 6.17 4.69
N LYS A 14 15.19 7.24 5.46
CA LYS A 14 14.17 7.75 6.39
C LYS A 14 13.98 9.25 6.21
N LEU A 15 12.71 9.65 6.19
CA LEU A 15 12.27 11.03 6.26
C LEU A 15 11.29 11.19 7.43
N TYR A 16 11.57 12.16 8.30
CA TYR A 16 10.67 12.50 9.40
C TYR A 16 9.75 13.63 8.96
N VAL A 17 8.45 13.36 8.98
CA VAL A 17 7.39 14.29 8.57
C VAL A 17 6.50 14.62 9.74
N TYR A 18 5.82 15.76 9.65
CA TYR A 18 4.72 16.07 10.57
C TYR A 18 3.42 15.54 9.96
N PHE A 19 2.55 14.97 10.78
CA PHE A 19 1.24 14.52 10.34
C PHE A 19 0.17 14.89 11.36
N ARG A 20 -0.87 15.58 10.88
CA ARG A 20 -2.06 15.91 11.66
C ARG A 20 -3.24 16.08 10.73
N GLN A 21 -4.28 15.27 10.94
CA GLN A 21 -5.56 15.38 10.22
C GLN A 21 -5.40 15.41 8.69
N GLY A 22 -4.38 14.70 8.16
CA GLY A 22 -4.16 14.52 6.73
C GLY A 22 -4.93 13.32 6.17
N PRO A 23 -4.98 13.17 4.84
CA PRO A 23 -5.61 12.01 4.23
C PRO A 23 -4.78 10.74 4.46
N VAL A 24 -5.46 9.61 4.69
CA VAL A 24 -4.84 8.28 4.70
C VAL A 24 -5.02 7.67 3.33
N ILE A 25 -3.93 7.52 2.59
CA ILE A 25 -3.97 7.01 1.21
C ILE A 25 -3.90 5.49 1.24
N THR A 26 -4.68 4.85 0.37
CA THR A 26 -4.55 3.41 0.07
C THR A 26 -4.41 3.26 -1.43
N VAL A 27 -3.46 2.43 -1.85
CA VAL A 27 -3.19 2.14 -3.27
C VAL A 27 -3.62 0.72 -3.56
N GLY A 28 -4.39 0.54 -4.63
CA GLY A 28 -4.84 -0.76 -5.10
C GLY A 28 -6.31 -0.80 -5.45
N GLY A 29 -6.67 -1.78 -6.27
CA GLY A 29 -8.08 -2.03 -6.51
C GLY A 29 -8.64 -2.89 -5.38
N ASN A 30 -9.82 -2.50 -4.91
CA ASN A 30 -10.57 -3.26 -3.92
C ASN A 30 -11.22 -4.48 -4.61
N PHE A 31 -10.38 -5.37 -5.14
CA PHE A 31 -10.79 -6.57 -5.89
C PHE A 31 -11.10 -7.75 -4.96
N GLY A 32 -10.73 -7.62 -3.68
CA GLY A 32 -11.29 -8.45 -2.63
C GLY A 32 -12.73 -8.02 -2.35
N GLY A 33 -13.69 -8.91 -2.58
CA GLY A 33 -14.91 -8.90 -1.77
C GLY A 33 -14.54 -8.87 -0.29
N PRO A 34 -15.45 -8.47 0.62
CA PRO A 34 -15.16 -8.21 2.03
C PRO A 34 -14.19 -9.27 2.52
N GLU A 35 -12.95 -8.84 2.78
CA GLU A 35 -11.96 -9.70 3.40
C GLU A 35 -12.68 -10.23 4.62
N ALA A 36 -12.86 -11.55 4.68
CA ALA A 36 -13.43 -12.16 5.85
C ALA A 36 -12.44 -11.81 6.97
N GLU A 37 -12.69 -10.69 7.64
CA GLU A 37 -12.34 -10.50 9.03
C GLU A 37 -12.81 -11.80 9.65
N GLU A 38 -11.85 -12.68 9.88
CA GLU A 38 -12.05 -13.88 10.66
C GLU A 38 -12.51 -13.31 11.99
N SER A 39 -13.83 -13.27 12.15
CA SER A 39 -14.48 -12.72 13.32
C SER A 39 -13.74 -13.33 14.49
N ALA A 40 -13.17 -12.47 15.33
CA ALA A 40 -12.58 -12.84 16.60
C ALA A 40 -13.66 -13.34 17.59
N GLY A 41 -14.69 -14.03 17.07
CA GLY A 41 -15.53 -14.93 17.82
C GLY A 41 -14.67 -16.08 18.33
N SER A 42 -14.90 -16.41 19.59
CA SER A 42 -14.25 -17.47 20.35
C SER A 42 -13.82 -18.69 19.52
N PRO A 43 -12.73 -19.39 19.87
CA PRO A 43 -12.19 -20.56 19.16
C PRO A 43 -13.09 -21.81 19.34
N SER A 44 -14.40 -21.63 19.19
CA SER A 44 -15.40 -22.66 19.22
C SER A 44 -15.78 -22.97 17.78
N ARG A 45 -15.44 -24.20 17.36
CA ARG A 45 -15.73 -24.68 16.01
C ARG A 45 -17.24 -24.62 15.78
N SER A 46 -17.66 -24.07 14.64
CA SER A 46 -19.07 -24.05 14.22
C SER A 46 -19.69 -25.45 14.17
N SER A 47 -18.88 -26.49 13.94
CA SER A 47 -19.30 -27.90 13.91
C SER A 47 -19.54 -28.52 15.31
N GLY A 48 -19.06 -27.89 16.39
CA GLY A 48 -19.25 -28.37 17.78
C GLY A 48 -18.61 -29.73 18.10
N ARG A 49 -17.76 -30.29 17.22
CA ARG A 49 -17.09 -31.58 17.37
C ARG A 49 -15.58 -31.43 17.14
N GLY A 50 -14.76 -32.22 17.81
CA GLY A 50 -13.29 -32.20 17.66
C GLY A 50 -12.57 -31.11 18.49
N THR A 51 -11.25 -31.00 18.35
CA THR A 51 -10.42 -29.97 18.99
C THR A 51 -10.24 -28.75 18.08
N ALA A 52 -9.81 -27.60 18.61
CA ALA A 52 -9.65 -26.36 17.85
C ALA A 52 -8.74 -26.49 16.60
N SER A 53 -7.83 -27.47 16.60
CA SER A 53 -6.88 -27.73 15.51
C SER A 53 -7.28 -28.89 14.59
N ASP A 54 -8.43 -29.54 14.83
CA ASP A 54 -8.91 -30.64 13.98
C ASP A 54 -9.38 -30.06 12.63
N PRO A 55 -9.08 -30.69 11.47
CA PRO A 55 -9.61 -30.23 10.18
C PRO A 55 -11.10 -30.58 10.00
N ASP A 56 -11.87 -29.68 9.38
CA ASP A 56 -13.24 -29.99 8.94
C ASP A 56 -13.20 -30.79 7.63
N ILE A 57 -13.28 -32.11 7.75
CA ILE A 57 -13.23 -33.04 6.61
C ILE A 57 -14.66 -33.40 6.19
N ILE A 58 -15.02 -33.12 4.93
CA ILE A 58 -16.26 -33.62 4.34
C ILE A 58 -16.16 -35.15 4.22
N GLN A 59 -17.11 -35.86 4.82
CA GLN A 59 -17.15 -37.33 4.80
C GLN A 59 -17.02 -37.88 3.37
N GLY A 60 -16.08 -38.80 3.17
CA GLY A 60 -15.84 -39.44 1.86
C GLY A 60 -14.97 -38.64 0.88
N ARG A 61 -14.43 -37.48 1.27
CA ARG A 61 -13.38 -36.79 0.51
C ARG A 61 -12.04 -36.83 1.25
N PRO A 62 -10.91 -37.03 0.53
CA PRO A 62 -9.59 -36.76 1.09
C PRO A 62 -9.52 -35.32 1.61
N TYR A 63 -8.85 -35.13 2.74
CA TYR A 63 -8.58 -33.79 3.25
C TYR A 63 -7.57 -33.09 2.34
N GLU A 64 -7.96 -31.92 1.85
CA GLU A 64 -7.08 -31.02 1.12
C GLU A 64 -6.85 -29.79 2.01
N PRO A 65 -5.62 -29.57 2.50
CA PRO A 65 -5.33 -28.39 3.30
C PRO A 65 -5.70 -27.14 2.50
N PRO A 66 -6.37 -26.14 3.12
CA PRO A 66 -6.60 -24.88 2.44
C PRO A 66 -5.26 -24.31 1.99
N GLU A 67 -5.23 -23.73 0.79
CA GLU A 67 -4.04 -23.06 0.30
C GLU A 67 -3.61 -21.99 1.30
N LYS A 68 -2.33 -22.01 1.68
CA LYS A 68 -1.83 -21.02 2.63
C LYS A 68 -1.97 -19.64 2.01
N PRO A 69 -2.54 -18.66 2.72
CA PRO A 69 -2.59 -17.30 2.22
C PRO A 69 -1.15 -16.83 1.95
N VAL A 70 -0.92 -16.38 0.72
CA VAL A 70 0.38 -15.86 0.30
C VAL A 70 0.65 -14.57 1.09
N LYS A 71 1.67 -14.59 1.95
CA LYS A 71 2.15 -13.39 2.63
C LYS A 71 2.84 -12.50 1.61
N ARG A 72 2.18 -11.43 1.20
CA ARG A 72 2.73 -10.38 0.33
C ARG A 72 3.25 -9.25 1.20
N SER A 73 4.33 -8.60 0.80
CA SER A 73 4.72 -7.32 1.38
C SER A 73 3.67 -6.24 1.06
N PRO A 74 3.60 -5.14 1.81
CA PRO A 74 2.65 -4.05 1.52
C PRO A 74 2.73 -3.56 0.06
N HIS A 75 3.94 -3.46 -0.49
CA HIS A 75 4.15 -3.03 -1.87
C HIS A 75 3.65 -4.05 -2.91
N GLU A 76 3.84 -5.34 -2.65
CA GLU A 76 3.33 -6.40 -3.51
C GLU A 76 1.80 -6.53 -3.45
N GLN A 77 1.18 -6.16 -2.32
CA GLN A 77 -0.26 -6.25 -2.12
C GLN A 77 -1.02 -5.12 -2.83
N GLU A 78 -0.48 -3.89 -2.83
CA GLU A 78 -1.16 -2.71 -3.38
C GLU A 78 -1.47 -2.80 -4.87
N LEU A 79 -0.57 -3.36 -5.69
CA LEU A 79 -0.81 -3.55 -7.12
C LEU A 79 -1.10 -5.01 -7.49
N TYR A 80 -1.43 -5.84 -6.49
CA TYR A 80 -1.74 -7.23 -6.73
C TYR A 80 -3.04 -7.36 -7.52
N VAL A 81 -2.95 -8.06 -8.65
CA VAL A 81 -4.11 -8.47 -9.45
C VAL A 81 -4.24 -9.99 -9.31
N PRO A 82 -5.32 -10.49 -8.69
CA PRO A 82 -5.59 -11.93 -8.65
C PRO A 82 -5.62 -12.57 -10.04
N GLU A 83 -5.06 -13.77 -10.18
CA GLU A 83 -5.03 -14.48 -11.47
C GLU A 83 -6.41 -14.97 -11.90
N ASP A 84 -7.26 -15.30 -10.94
CA ASP A 84 -8.65 -15.76 -11.09
C ASP A 84 -9.65 -14.60 -11.29
N LEU A 85 -9.16 -13.37 -11.41
CA LEU A 85 -10.00 -12.19 -11.55
C LEU A 85 -10.82 -12.25 -12.85
N PRO A 86 -12.16 -12.15 -12.79
CA PRO A 86 -13.01 -12.32 -13.96
C PRO A 86 -12.66 -11.33 -15.08
N ASP A 87 -12.73 -11.77 -16.34
CA ASP A 87 -12.35 -10.94 -17.49
C ASP A 87 -13.14 -9.62 -17.58
N PHE A 88 -14.40 -9.63 -17.13
CA PHE A 88 -15.21 -8.42 -17.05
C PHE A 88 -14.76 -7.44 -15.96
N VAL A 89 -13.86 -7.80 -15.04
CA VAL A 89 -13.28 -6.84 -14.06
C VAL A 89 -11.92 -6.34 -14.55
N ARG A 90 -11.22 -7.15 -15.36
CA ARG A 90 -9.90 -6.81 -15.89
C ARG A 90 -9.88 -5.51 -16.71
N PHE A 91 -10.99 -5.15 -17.37
CA PHE A 91 -11.07 -3.88 -18.12
C PHE A 91 -10.96 -2.64 -17.23
N ALA A 92 -11.32 -2.75 -15.94
CA ALA A 92 -11.27 -1.63 -15.00
C ALA A 92 -9.87 -1.43 -14.39
N ILE A 93 -8.94 -2.35 -14.64
CA ILE A 93 -7.57 -2.28 -14.14
C ILE A 93 -6.76 -1.38 -15.07
N PRO A 94 -6.16 -0.28 -14.56
CA PRO A 94 -5.28 0.55 -15.37
C PRO A 94 -4.10 -0.25 -15.93
N PRO A 95 -3.67 0.03 -17.16
CA PRO A 95 -2.48 -0.58 -17.72
C PRO A 95 -1.24 -0.19 -16.89
N LYS A 96 -0.17 -0.99 -16.96
CA LYS A 96 0.99 -0.87 -16.05
C LYS A 96 1.64 0.51 -16.03
N ASP A 97 1.64 1.22 -17.16
CA ASP A 97 2.14 2.58 -17.33
C ASP A 97 1.27 3.65 -16.64
N GLN A 98 0.02 3.32 -16.30
CA GLN A 98 -0.93 4.19 -15.60
C GLN A 98 -1.18 3.76 -14.16
N GLN A 99 -0.42 2.77 -13.67
CA GLN A 99 -0.56 2.31 -12.29
C GLN A 99 0.13 3.28 -11.33
N PRO A 100 -0.47 3.54 -10.17
CA PRO A 100 0.11 4.40 -9.14
C PRO A 100 1.40 3.79 -8.57
N ARG A 101 2.38 4.65 -8.30
CA ARG A 101 3.68 4.32 -7.73
C ARG A 101 3.76 4.87 -6.31
N VAL A 102 3.96 4.01 -5.32
CA VAL A 102 4.19 4.43 -3.94
C VAL A 102 5.65 4.83 -3.75
N VAL A 103 5.86 6.10 -3.42
CA VAL A 103 7.17 6.75 -3.36
C VAL A 103 7.70 6.78 -1.92
N LEU A 104 6.85 7.24 -0.99
CA LEU A 104 7.11 7.20 0.45
C LEU A 104 5.97 6.50 1.19
N ARG A 105 6.33 5.78 2.25
CA ARG A 105 5.43 5.05 3.14
C ARG A 105 5.73 5.40 4.59
N PHE A 106 4.68 5.50 5.40
CA PHE A 106 4.83 5.57 6.85
C PHE A 106 5.48 4.30 7.39
N ALA A 107 6.26 4.43 8.45
CA ALA A 107 6.91 3.30 9.09
C ALA A 107 5.88 2.35 9.73
N ALA A 108 6.33 1.16 10.13
CA ALA A 108 5.55 0.30 11.02
C ALA A 108 5.22 1.03 12.33
N GLU A 109 4.10 0.69 12.97
CA GLU A 109 3.58 1.41 14.14
C GLU A 109 4.64 1.58 15.26
N LYS A 110 5.46 0.56 15.49
CA LYS A 110 6.54 0.57 16.48
C LYS A 110 7.64 1.64 16.23
N ASP A 111 7.83 2.03 14.97
CA ASP A 111 8.87 2.95 14.51
C ASP A 111 8.28 4.28 14.01
N LEU A 112 6.97 4.46 14.14
CA LEU A 112 6.21 5.56 13.54
C LEU A 112 6.37 6.88 14.32
N LEU A 113 6.47 6.80 15.65
CA LEU A 113 6.63 7.97 16.52
C LEU A 113 8.12 8.26 16.74
N LEU A 114 8.60 9.37 16.17
CA LEU A 114 9.92 9.90 16.52
C LEU A 114 9.89 10.71 17.82
N SER A 115 8.94 11.64 17.94
CA SER A 115 8.83 12.55 19.10
C SER A 115 7.41 13.11 19.24
N GLY A 116 7.05 13.50 20.46
CA GLY A 116 5.73 14.06 20.77
C GLY A 116 4.70 13.00 21.16
N MET A 117 3.51 13.06 20.55
CA MET A 117 2.38 12.19 20.84
C MET A 117 1.74 11.74 19.53
N ILE A 118 1.31 10.48 19.48
CA ILE A 118 0.55 9.90 18.38
C ILE A 118 -0.79 9.39 18.88
N THR A 119 -1.82 9.54 18.05
CA THR A 119 -3.15 8.98 18.27
C THR A 119 -3.59 8.36 16.96
N GLY A 120 -4.09 7.12 17.00
CA GLY A 120 -4.43 6.37 15.78
C GLY A 120 -3.22 5.96 14.94
N GLY A 121 -2.06 5.67 15.56
CA GLY A 121 -0.85 5.30 14.83
C GLY A 121 -1.02 4.05 13.97
N ASN A 122 -1.82 3.10 14.45
CA ASN A 122 -2.23 1.89 13.72
C ASN A 122 -2.97 2.19 12.40
N GLU A 123 -3.67 3.33 12.29
CA GLU A 123 -4.44 3.67 11.07
C GLU A 123 -3.53 4.12 9.91
N ILE A 124 -2.38 4.72 10.23
CA ILE A 124 -1.43 5.25 9.25
C ILE A 124 -0.19 4.37 9.08
N ALA A 125 0.05 3.44 10.00
CA ALA A 125 1.19 2.53 9.94
C ALA A 125 1.23 1.78 8.61
N GLU A 126 2.40 1.75 7.99
CA GLU A 126 2.64 1.13 6.69
C GLU A 126 1.74 1.66 5.55
N LYS A 127 1.04 2.78 5.71
CA LYS A 127 0.27 3.40 4.62
C LYS A 127 1.15 4.29 3.74
N PRO A 128 0.84 4.41 2.44
CA PRO A 128 1.50 5.39 1.56
C PRO A 128 1.41 6.82 2.11
N ALA A 129 2.56 7.47 2.19
CA ALA A 129 2.70 8.88 2.54
C ALA A 129 2.80 9.77 1.30
N VAL A 130 3.47 9.29 0.23
CA VAL A 130 3.55 9.99 -1.06
C VAL A 130 3.30 8.99 -2.18
N VAL A 131 2.40 9.33 -3.09
CA VAL A 131 2.03 8.50 -4.24
C VAL A 131 2.13 9.33 -5.51
N ASP A 132 2.82 8.80 -6.50
CA ASP A 132 2.86 9.34 -7.86
C ASP A 132 1.88 8.55 -8.75
N VAL A 133 0.92 9.23 -9.37
CA VAL A 133 -0.09 8.62 -10.23
C VAL A 133 0.08 9.14 -11.65
N PRO A 134 0.57 8.33 -12.60
CA PRO A 134 0.62 8.72 -14.01
C PRO A 134 -0.81 8.93 -14.55
N HIS A 135 -1.05 10.07 -15.19
CA HIS A 135 -2.33 10.40 -15.78
C HIS A 135 -2.16 11.14 -17.11
N GLY A 136 -2.55 10.47 -18.20
CA GLY A 136 -2.37 11.00 -19.55
C GLY A 136 -0.89 11.18 -19.89
N ARG A 137 -0.45 12.43 -20.05
CA ARG A 137 0.95 12.79 -20.36
C ARG A 137 1.70 13.38 -19.16
N GLY A 138 1.11 13.30 -17.96
CA GLY A 138 1.68 13.91 -16.77
C GLY A 138 1.44 13.04 -15.54
N HIS A 139 1.65 13.65 -14.39
CA HIS A 139 1.64 12.98 -13.10
C HIS A 139 0.81 13.76 -12.09
N VAL A 140 0.05 13.04 -11.27
CA VAL A 140 -0.64 13.57 -10.10
C VAL A 140 0.07 13.04 -8.87
N VAL A 141 0.74 13.92 -8.14
CA VAL A 141 1.45 13.56 -6.90
C VAL A 141 0.57 13.86 -5.70
N LEU A 142 0.25 12.82 -4.92
CA LEU A 142 -0.56 12.87 -3.73
C LEU A 142 0.33 12.84 -2.50
N PHE A 143 0.08 13.75 -1.56
CA PHE A 143 0.78 13.84 -0.28
C PHE A 143 -0.21 13.60 0.86
N ALA A 144 0.08 12.60 1.70
CA ALA A 144 -0.63 12.38 2.95
C ALA A 144 -0.20 13.39 4.02
N ASN A 145 1.10 13.72 4.05
CA ASN A 145 1.61 14.82 4.85
C ASN A 145 1.32 16.17 4.15
N ASN A 146 1.41 17.28 4.86
CA ASN A 146 1.31 18.61 4.26
C ASN A 146 2.73 19.19 4.12
N PRO A 147 3.45 18.86 3.04
CA PRO A 147 4.87 19.19 2.94
C PRO A 147 5.13 20.69 3.01
N MET A 148 4.16 21.55 2.70
CA MET A 148 4.31 23.01 2.71
C MET A 148 3.80 23.68 3.99
N TRP A 149 3.44 22.91 5.03
CA TRP A 149 3.01 23.49 6.29
C TRP A 149 4.17 24.17 7.03
N ARG A 150 3.89 25.35 7.60
CA ARG A 150 4.86 26.16 8.35
C ARG A 150 5.49 25.42 9.55
N GLY A 151 4.77 24.48 10.15
CA GLY A 151 5.22 23.74 11.34
C GLY A 151 5.86 22.39 11.03
N GLU A 152 6.04 22.05 9.76
CA GLU A 152 6.63 20.78 9.34
C GLU A 152 8.18 20.84 9.34
N THR A 153 8.82 19.68 9.16
CA THR A 153 10.27 19.60 8.99
C THR A 153 10.67 20.27 7.67
N MET A 154 11.68 21.14 7.69
CA MET A 154 12.15 21.83 6.48
C MET A 154 12.60 20.86 5.37
N GLY A 155 12.99 19.63 5.75
CA GLY A 155 13.31 18.57 4.81
C GLY A 155 12.15 18.24 3.88
N SER A 156 10.90 18.23 4.36
CA SER A 156 9.71 17.83 3.58
C SER A 156 9.41 18.72 2.36
N TYR A 157 9.85 19.99 2.36
CA TYR A 157 9.64 20.90 1.23
C TYR A 157 10.24 20.37 -0.07
N PHE A 158 11.37 19.66 0.02
CA PHE A 158 12.03 19.11 -1.17
C PHE A 158 11.23 17.99 -1.84
N LEU A 159 10.23 17.39 -1.19
CA LEU A 159 9.31 16.47 -1.87
C LEU A 159 8.56 17.20 -3.00
N VAL A 160 8.09 18.42 -2.74
CA VAL A 160 7.38 19.24 -3.73
C VAL A 160 8.35 19.81 -4.75
N PHE A 161 9.49 20.34 -4.31
CA PHE A 161 10.48 20.90 -5.24
C PHE A 161 11.08 19.85 -6.17
N ASN A 162 11.39 18.65 -5.68
CA ASN A 162 11.84 17.55 -6.53
C ASN A 162 10.78 17.17 -7.55
N ALA A 163 9.50 17.13 -7.16
CA ALA A 163 8.40 16.88 -8.09
C ALA A 163 8.31 17.97 -9.19
N MET A 164 8.47 19.24 -8.81
CA MET A 164 8.43 20.38 -9.75
C MET A 164 9.66 20.41 -10.67
N LEU A 165 10.85 20.18 -10.14
CA LEU A 165 12.11 20.22 -10.90
C LEU A 165 12.21 19.07 -11.89
N ASN A 166 11.61 17.92 -11.57
CA ASN A 166 11.65 16.71 -12.39
C ASN A 166 10.28 16.37 -13.00
N PHE A 167 9.41 17.36 -13.19
CA PHE A 167 7.99 17.15 -13.57
C PHE A 167 7.78 16.32 -14.83
N ASP A 168 8.74 16.35 -15.77
CA ASP A 168 8.69 15.63 -17.05
C ASP A 168 9.33 14.22 -16.99
N HIS A 169 9.90 13.84 -15.85
CA HIS A 169 10.71 12.63 -15.67
C HIS A 169 10.37 11.84 -14.40
N LEU A 170 9.15 11.99 -13.86
CA LEU A 170 8.73 11.31 -12.63
C LEU A 170 8.59 9.78 -12.78
N ASP A 171 8.51 9.29 -14.01
CA ASP A 171 8.51 7.89 -14.40
C ASP A 171 9.89 7.20 -14.33
N VAL A 172 10.96 7.96 -14.09
CA VAL A 172 12.33 7.40 -13.99
C VAL A 172 12.39 6.29 -12.93
N GLY A 173 13.00 5.17 -13.32
CA GLY A 173 13.21 4.01 -12.45
C GLY A 173 12.01 3.08 -12.33
N THR A 174 10.88 3.39 -12.98
CA THR A 174 9.78 2.44 -13.17
C THR A 174 10.22 1.30 -14.10
N ALA A 175 9.64 0.12 -13.93
CA ALA A 175 9.92 -1.00 -14.82
C ALA A 175 9.40 -0.66 -16.22
N ALA A 176 10.30 -0.54 -17.19
CA ALA A 176 9.92 -0.23 -18.57
C ALA A 176 8.87 -1.22 -19.08
N VAL A 177 7.71 -0.69 -19.49
CA VAL A 177 6.73 -1.48 -20.22
C VAL A 177 7.35 -1.76 -21.59
N LYS A 178 7.78 -3.01 -21.82
CA LYS A 178 8.16 -3.44 -23.17
C LYS A 178 6.93 -3.29 -24.06
N SER A 179 6.89 -2.30 -24.94
CA SER A 179 5.87 -2.25 -25.99
C SER A 179 6.10 -3.45 -26.90
N LYS A 180 5.04 -4.24 -27.12
CA LYS A 180 4.99 -5.23 -28.18
C LYS A 180 4.58 -4.58 -29.49
#